data_AF-A0A3C0A7Y2-F1
#
_entry.id   AF-A0A3C0A7Y2-F1
#
_cell.length_a   1.000
_cell.length_b   1.000
_cell.length_c   1.000
_cell.angle_alpha   90.00
_cell.angle_beta   90.00
_cell.angle_gamma   90.00
#
_symmetry.space_group_name_H-M   'P 1'
#
loop_
_entity.id
_entity.type
_entity.pdbx_description
1 polymer ?
#
loop_
_entity_poly.entity_id
_entity_poly.type
_entity_poly.pdbx_seq_one_letter_code
_entity_poly.pdbx_strand_id
1 'polypeptide(L)'
;MITFVFFEKQTMSGTSFFKFIAITAFGLVLLVCCRQPTTKQEITPESNRVTYATGFTISKVENYTVISIVTPGSNTKKNLRYALAENDIVIKNPERYDALIRVPLQKIVVTSTTHIPSLEALGVENSLVGFPNLKYISSKKTRDNISKGYIKELGNNQDINTEVLLELAP
;
A
#
# COMPACT_ATOMS: atom_id res chain seq x y z
N MET A 1 -70.54 -33.28 20.54
CA MET A 1 -70.53 -34.40 19.59
C MET A 1 -69.10 -34.56 19.10
N ILE A 2 -68.42 -35.60 19.64
CA ILE A 2 -67.34 -36.37 19.02
C ILE A 2 -65.99 -35.63 18.86
N THR A 3 -64.84 -35.98 19.44
CA THR A 3 -64.42 -37.12 20.28
C THR A 3 -63.09 -36.74 20.94
N PHE A 4 -63.08 -36.64 22.27
CA PHE A 4 -61.95 -36.98 23.14
C PHE A 4 -61.52 -38.42 22.85
N VAL A 5 -60.21 -38.76 22.95
CA VAL A 5 -59.55 -40.10 22.79
C VAL A 5 -58.62 -40.05 21.57
N PHE A 6 -57.31 -39.84 21.68
CA PHE A 6 -56.30 -40.68 22.33
C PHE A 6 -55.07 -39.80 22.65
N PHE A 7 -54.92 -39.35 23.90
CA PHE A 7 -53.62 -38.90 24.40
C PHE A 7 -53.22 -39.89 25.49
N GLU A 8 -52.77 -41.05 25.03
CA GLU A 8 -52.27 -42.10 25.89
C GLU A 8 -50.93 -41.65 26.46
N LYS A 9 -51.01 -41.12 27.68
CA LYS A 9 -50.14 -41.44 28.82
C LYS A 9 -48.88 -42.24 28.46
N GLN A 10 -47.84 -41.59 27.97
CA GLN A 10 -46.46 -42.06 28.18
C GLN A 10 -45.81 -41.20 29.24
N THR A 11 -45.82 -41.73 30.46
CA THR A 11 -44.89 -41.34 31.51
C THR A 11 -43.48 -41.69 31.05
N MET A 12 -42.82 -40.77 30.34
CA MET A 12 -41.39 -40.89 30.08
C MET A 12 -40.64 -40.75 31.40
N SER A 13 -39.95 -41.82 31.80
CA SER A 13 -39.02 -41.86 32.93
C SER A 13 -38.08 -40.65 32.92
N GLY A 14 -37.92 -39.99 34.07
CA GLY A 14 -37.18 -38.73 34.22
C GLY A 14 -35.73 -38.77 33.69
N THR A 15 -35.14 -39.96 33.51
CA THR A 15 -33.81 -40.15 32.92
C THR A 15 -33.79 -40.00 31.40
N SER A 16 -34.90 -40.24 30.71
CA SER A 16 -35.01 -40.12 29.25
C SER A 16 -35.24 -38.67 28.81
N PHE A 17 -36.04 -37.92 29.59
CA PHE A 17 -36.29 -36.50 29.35
C PHE A 17 -35.03 -35.64 29.54
N PHE A 18 -34.23 -35.95 30.56
CA PHE A 18 -32.92 -35.30 30.79
C PHE A 18 -31.92 -35.56 29.65
N LYS A 19 -31.95 -36.76 29.04
CA LYS A 19 -31.11 -37.08 27.87
C LYS A 19 -31.50 -36.27 26.64
N PHE A 20 -32.80 -36.09 26.38
CA PHE A 20 -33.26 -35.24 25.28
C PHE A 20 -32.86 -33.78 25.47
N ILE A 21 -33.03 -33.23 26.69
CA ILE A 21 -32.58 -31.86 27.01
C ILE A 21 -31.06 -31.73 26.84
N ALA A 22 -30.27 -32.70 27.31
CA ALA A 22 -28.82 -32.69 27.16
C ALA A 22 -28.36 -32.76 25.70
N ILE A 23 -29.02 -33.55 24.85
CA ILE A 23 -28.71 -33.65 23.41
C ILE A 23 -29.06 -32.34 22.69
N THR A 24 -30.21 -31.73 23.01
CA THR A 24 -30.59 -30.44 22.42
C THR A 24 -29.67 -29.29 22.87
N ALA A 25 -29.23 -29.29 24.14
CA ALA A 25 -28.29 -28.30 24.66
C ALA A 25 -26.89 -28.47 24.04
N PHE A 26 -26.43 -29.71 23.81
CA PHE A 26 -25.17 -29.99 23.14
C PHE A 26 -25.19 -29.56 21.65
N GLY A 27 -26.32 -29.71 20.96
CA GLY A 27 -26.51 -29.20 19.60
C GLY A 27 -26.49 -27.67 19.50
N LEU A 28 -27.04 -26.97 20.50
CA LEU A 28 -27.04 -25.50 20.55
C LEU A 28 -25.63 -24.93 20.80
N VAL A 29 -24.78 -25.64 21.57
CA VAL A 29 -23.38 -25.24 21.83
C VAL A 29 -22.51 -25.35 20.56
N LEU A 30 -22.81 -26.27 19.65
CA LEU A 30 -22.07 -26.42 18.38
C LEU A 30 -22.38 -25.31 17.36
N LEU A 31 -23.51 -24.61 17.47
CA LEU A 31 -23.87 -23.49 16.57
C LEU A 31 -23.18 -22.16 16.94
N VAL A 32 -22.56 -22.04 18.11
CA VAL A 32 -21.93 -20.79 18.59
C VAL A 32 -20.44 -20.70 18.21
N CYS A 33 -19.85 -21.73 17.60
CA CYS A 33 -18.40 -21.82 17.42
C CYS A 33 -17.87 -21.45 16.01
N CYS A 34 -18.59 -20.64 15.24
CA CYS A 34 -18.09 -20.08 13.98
C CYS A 34 -17.87 -18.56 14.08
N ARG A 35 -16.84 -18.16 14.85
CA ARG A 35 -16.17 -16.88 14.60
C ARG A 35 -14.98 -17.16 13.69
N GLN A 36 -15.17 -16.94 12.39
CA GLN A 36 -14.03 -16.88 11.48
C GLN A 36 -13.13 -15.72 11.94
N PRO A 37 -11.85 -15.97 12.28
CA PRO A 37 -10.92 -14.86 12.38
C PRO A 37 -10.87 -14.21 11.00
N THR A 38 -11.16 -12.91 10.94
CA THR A 38 -10.81 -12.09 9.78
C THR A 38 -9.29 -12.10 9.69
N THR A 39 -8.74 -13.12 9.04
CA THR A 39 -7.37 -13.15 8.59
C THR A 39 -7.24 -11.98 7.63
N LYS A 40 -6.64 -10.88 8.10
CA LYS A 40 -6.07 -9.89 7.19
C LYS A 40 -5.16 -10.69 6.28
N GLN A 41 -5.48 -10.79 5.00
CA GLN A 41 -4.55 -11.33 4.01
C GLN A 41 -3.30 -10.46 4.09
N GLU A 42 -2.31 -10.98 4.80
CA GLU A 42 -0.96 -10.48 4.77
C GLU A 42 -0.43 -10.96 3.42
N ILE A 43 -0.55 -10.07 2.43
CA ILE A 43 0.00 -10.28 1.10
C ILE A 43 1.48 -10.58 1.31
N THR A 44 1.85 -11.85 1.25
CA THR A 44 3.24 -12.28 1.41
C THR A 44 3.95 -11.87 0.13
N PRO A 45 4.85 -10.87 0.18
CA PRO A 45 5.45 -10.37 -1.03
C PRO A 45 6.39 -11.42 -1.62
N GLU A 46 6.27 -11.65 -2.92
CA GLU A 46 7.19 -12.48 -3.67
C GLU A 46 8.61 -11.88 -3.59
N SER A 47 9.58 -12.71 -3.15
CA SER A 47 11.03 -12.50 -3.00
C SER A 47 11.57 -11.06 -3.16
N ASN A 48 12.14 -10.53 -2.07
CA ASN A 48 12.92 -9.28 -2.12
C ASN A 48 14.14 -9.47 -3.04
N ARG A 49 14.10 -8.85 -4.23
CA ARG A 49 15.19 -8.91 -5.22
C ARG A 49 16.44 -8.11 -4.84
N VAL A 50 16.41 -7.43 -3.69
CA VAL A 50 17.50 -6.56 -3.23
C VAL A 50 18.53 -7.41 -2.46
N THR A 51 19.71 -7.62 -3.07
CA THR A 51 20.77 -8.48 -2.49
C THR A 51 21.67 -7.75 -1.49
N TYR A 52 22.01 -6.47 -1.76
CA TYR A 52 23.07 -5.76 -1.01
C TYR A 52 22.55 -4.66 -0.08
N ALA A 53 21.41 -4.03 -0.40
CA ALA A 53 20.87 -2.94 0.39
C ALA A 53 19.89 -3.46 1.46
N THR A 54 19.92 -2.87 2.65
CA THR A 54 19.08 -3.28 3.79
C THR A 54 18.05 -2.23 4.21
N GLY A 55 18.16 -1.00 3.68
CA GLY A 55 17.28 0.11 4.04
C GLY A 55 15.91 0.10 3.35
N PHE A 56 15.67 -0.84 2.45
CA PHE A 56 14.37 -1.00 1.79
C PHE A 56 14.17 -2.42 1.26
N THR A 57 12.93 -2.76 0.97
CA THR A 57 12.55 -3.96 0.24
C THR A 57 11.75 -3.59 -1.01
N ILE A 58 11.88 -4.41 -2.06
CA ILE A 58 11.03 -4.33 -3.25
C ILE A 58 10.25 -5.63 -3.35
N SER A 59 8.95 -5.50 -3.58
CA SER A 59 8.02 -6.63 -3.56
C SER A 59 6.99 -6.50 -4.65
N LYS A 60 6.76 -7.58 -5.40
CA LYS A 60 5.65 -7.61 -6.36
C LYS A 60 4.37 -8.04 -5.65
N VAL A 61 3.29 -7.31 -5.87
CA VAL A 61 1.96 -7.60 -5.34
C VAL A 61 0.99 -7.56 -6.50
N GLU A 62 0.41 -8.70 -6.85
CA GLU A 62 -0.49 -8.83 -8.00
C GLU A 62 0.16 -8.24 -9.27
N ASN A 63 -0.37 -7.11 -9.76
CA ASN A 63 0.04 -6.39 -10.96
C ASN A 63 0.76 -5.05 -10.66
N TYR A 64 1.22 -4.82 -9.43
CA TYR A 64 1.97 -3.62 -9.05
C TYR A 64 3.17 -3.93 -8.15
N THR A 65 4.01 -2.92 -7.92
CA THR A 65 5.22 -3.05 -7.09
C THR A 65 5.05 -2.27 -5.80
N VAL A 66 5.53 -2.82 -4.69
CA VAL A 66 5.58 -2.15 -3.40
C VAL A 66 7.03 -1.96 -2.99
N ILE A 67 7.42 -0.72 -2.69
CA ILE A 67 8.70 -0.38 -2.08
C ILE A 67 8.44 -0.05 -0.61
N SER A 68 9.09 -0.77 0.30
CA SER A 68 9.01 -0.49 1.74
C SER A 68 10.34 0.01 2.25
N ILE A 69 10.39 1.22 2.82
CA ILE A 69 11.58 1.78 3.46
C ILE A 69 11.65 1.28 4.89
N VAL A 70 12.73 0.55 5.20
CA VAL A 70 12.98 -0.06 6.49
C VAL A 70 13.97 0.80 7.24
N THR A 71 13.60 1.30 8.42
CA THR A 71 14.56 2.02 9.28
C THR A 71 15.17 1.03 10.27
N PRO A 72 16.47 0.71 10.17
CA PRO A 72 17.12 -0.21 11.11
C PRO A 72 17.14 0.40 12.52
N GLY A 73 16.84 -0.41 13.54
CA GLY A 73 17.11 -0.04 14.94
C GLY A 73 16.09 0.88 15.63
N SER A 74 14.92 1.11 15.04
CA SER A 74 13.85 1.88 15.69
C SER A 74 12.58 1.04 15.80
N ASN A 75 12.28 0.58 17.02
CA ASN A 75 10.99 -0.03 17.37
C ASN A 75 9.81 0.98 17.33
N THR A 76 10.07 2.22 16.90
CA THR A 76 9.14 3.36 17.01
C THR A 76 8.89 4.08 15.69
N LYS A 77 9.71 3.87 14.65
CA LYS A 77 9.52 4.49 13.33
C LYS A 77 8.70 3.57 12.43
N LYS A 78 7.54 4.08 11.99
CA LYS A 78 6.67 3.42 11.01
C LYS A 78 7.46 3.22 9.70
N ASN A 79 7.49 2.00 9.19
CA ASN A 79 8.01 1.72 7.85
C ASN A 79 7.15 2.47 6.82
N LEU A 80 7.79 3.18 5.90
CA LEU A 80 7.11 3.86 4.79
C LEU A 80 6.86 2.87 3.67
N ARG A 81 5.65 2.85 3.11
CA ARG A 81 5.25 1.92 2.05
C ARG A 81 4.72 2.70 0.85
N TYR A 82 5.36 2.51 -0.29
CA TYR A 82 4.98 3.14 -1.55
C TYR A 82 4.50 2.08 -2.52
N ALA A 83 3.32 2.27 -3.11
CA ALA A 83 2.84 1.39 -4.18
C ALA A 83 3.05 2.08 -5.53
N LEU A 84 3.79 1.42 -6.41
CA LEU A 84 4.11 1.84 -7.76
C LEU A 84 3.25 1.02 -8.72
N ALA A 85 2.33 1.68 -9.43
CA ALA A 85 1.37 1.03 -10.30
C ALA A 85 1.20 1.79 -11.61
N GLU A 86 0.95 1.06 -12.70
CA GLU A 86 0.59 1.66 -13.98
C GLU A 86 -0.77 2.37 -13.89
N ASN A 87 -1.08 3.24 -14.86
CA ASN A 87 -2.23 4.15 -14.79
C ASN A 87 -3.59 3.44 -14.75
N ASP A 88 -3.71 2.29 -15.39
CA ASP A 88 -4.91 1.46 -15.49
C ASP A 88 -5.11 0.53 -14.28
N ILE A 89 -4.09 0.40 -13.42
CA ILE A 89 -4.11 -0.50 -12.28
C ILE A 89 -4.85 0.14 -11.10
N VAL A 90 -5.91 -0.53 -10.65
CA VAL A 90 -6.68 -0.13 -9.47
C VAL A 90 -6.14 -0.84 -8.23
N ILE A 91 -5.57 -0.10 -7.29
CA ILE A 91 -5.09 -0.63 -6.02
C ILE A 91 -6.25 -0.69 -5.02
N LYS A 92 -6.57 -1.90 -4.55
CA LYS A 92 -7.51 -2.09 -3.44
C LYS A 92 -6.85 -1.66 -2.14
N ASN A 93 -7.61 -1.03 -1.24
CA ASN A 93 -7.13 -0.56 0.06
C ASN A 93 -5.92 0.42 -0.03
N PRO A 94 -6.04 1.53 -0.78
CA PRO A 94 -4.96 2.49 -0.98
C PRO A 94 -4.43 3.09 0.34
N GLU A 95 -5.27 3.14 1.38
CA GLU A 95 -4.93 3.61 2.73
C GLU A 95 -3.83 2.82 3.44
N ARG A 96 -3.46 1.65 2.91
CA ARG A 96 -2.38 0.80 3.44
C ARG A 96 -0.98 1.27 3.05
N TYR A 97 -0.89 2.27 2.18
CA TYR A 97 0.35 2.84 1.65
C TYR A 97 0.45 4.32 2.02
N ASP A 98 1.67 4.80 2.22
CA ASP A 98 1.92 6.21 2.54
C ASP A 98 1.90 7.08 1.27
N ALA A 99 2.16 6.51 0.09
CA ALA A 99 1.79 7.13 -1.19
C ALA A 99 1.58 6.10 -2.31
N LEU A 100 0.76 6.49 -3.29
CA LEU A 100 0.59 5.80 -4.55
C LEU A 100 1.32 6.57 -5.65
N ILE A 101 2.21 5.90 -6.37
CA ILE A 101 3.04 6.49 -7.41
C ILE A 101 2.64 5.86 -8.74
N ARG A 102 2.21 6.69 -9.68
CA ARG A 102 1.90 6.24 -11.04
C ARG A 102 3.16 6.14 -11.87
N VAL A 103 3.38 5.00 -12.49
CA VAL A 103 4.54 4.73 -13.34
C VAL A 103 4.11 4.49 -14.80
N PRO A 104 4.93 4.89 -15.79
CA PRO A 104 6.17 5.67 -15.64
C PRO A 104 5.90 7.14 -15.25
N LEU A 105 6.76 7.71 -14.41
CA LEU A 105 6.71 9.12 -14.00
C LEU A 105 6.91 10.02 -15.22
N GLN A 106 6.03 11.01 -15.38
CA GLN A 106 6.07 11.96 -16.50
C GLN A 106 6.73 13.29 -16.13
N LYS A 107 6.58 13.69 -14.87
CA LYS A 107 7.12 14.93 -14.32
C LYS A 107 7.80 14.61 -13.00
N ILE A 108 8.91 15.27 -12.74
CA ILE A 108 9.62 15.20 -11.47
C ILE A 108 10.32 16.52 -11.18
N VAL A 109 10.37 16.88 -9.90
CA VAL A 109 11.28 17.88 -9.36
C VAL A 109 12.27 17.15 -8.46
N VAL A 110 13.56 17.46 -8.61
CA VAL A 110 14.60 16.95 -7.71
C VAL A 110 15.27 18.14 -7.00
N THR A 111 15.69 17.93 -5.76
CA THR A 111 16.22 18.99 -4.88
C THR A 111 17.72 18.86 -4.60
N SER A 112 18.38 17.91 -5.25
CA SER A 112 19.83 17.69 -5.15
C SER A 112 20.40 17.43 -6.55
N THR A 113 21.54 18.05 -6.83
CA THR A 113 22.28 17.85 -8.08
C THR A 113 22.71 16.39 -8.27
N THR A 114 22.86 15.62 -7.17
CA THR A 114 23.21 14.19 -7.21
C THR A 114 22.16 13.33 -7.92
N HIS A 115 20.91 13.79 -8.04
CA HIS A 115 19.86 13.06 -8.77
C HIS A 115 19.95 13.23 -10.29
N ILE A 116 20.54 14.34 -10.79
CA ILE A 116 20.57 14.67 -12.22
C ILE A 116 21.32 13.60 -13.04
N PRO A 117 22.53 13.14 -12.66
CA PRO A 117 23.21 12.09 -13.42
C PRO A 117 22.44 10.77 -13.48
N SER A 118 21.64 10.46 -12.45
CA SER A 118 20.83 9.24 -12.43
C SER A 118 19.70 9.30 -13.45
N LEU A 119 19.04 10.46 -13.59
CA LEU A 119 18.00 10.66 -14.62
C LEU A 119 18.58 10.55 -16.03
N GLU A 120 19.77 11.13 -16.27
CA GLU A 120 20.44 11.06 -17.57
C GLU A 120 20.92 9.65 -17.91
N ALA A 121 21.48 8.92 -16.93
CA ALA A 121 21.91 7.54 -17.11
C ALA A 121 20.74 6.61 -17.46
N LEU A 122 19.55 6.89 -16.92
CA LEU A 122 18.32 6.19 -17.24
C LEU A 122 17.64 6.70 -18.54
N GLY A 123 18.14 7.79 -19.14
CA GLY A 123 17.56 8.40 -20.33
C GLY A 123 16.21 9.08 -20.12
N VAL A 124 15.90 9.48 -18.88
CA VAL A 124 14.61 10.06 -18.48
C VAL A 124 14.72 11.51 -18.02
N GLU A 125 15.82 12.20 -18.33
CA GLU A 125 16.04 13.59 -17.94
C GLU A 125 14.96 14.57 -18.43
N ASN A 126 14.20 14.21 -19.47
CA ASN A 126 13.09 15.03 -19.98
C ASN A 126 11.87 15.04 -19.03
N SER A 127 11.82 14.13 -18.04
CA SER A 127 10.82 14.18 -16.97
C SER A 127 11.11 15.28 -15.94
N LEU A 128 12.34 15.80 -15.88
CA LEU A 128 12.69 16.87 -14.96
C LEU A 128 12.03 18.17 -15.42
N VAL A 129 11.11 18.69 -14.60
CA VAL A 129 10.36 19.92 -14.92
C VAL A 129 10.75 21.12 -14.06
N GLY A 130 11.48 20.89 -12.97
CA GLY A 130 11.95 21.97 -12.11
C GLY A 130 13.10 21.56 -11.21
N PHE A 131 13.94 22.53 -10.87
CA PHE A 131 15.06 22.34 -9.95
C PHE A 131 15.40 23.67 -9.24
N PRO A 132 15.71 23.64 -7.93
CA PRO A 132 16.15 24.83 -7.21
C PRO A 132 17.59 25.20 -7.57
N ASN A 133 17.79 26.43 -8.02
CA ASN A 133 19.05 27.04 -8.34
C ASN A 133 19.77 26.35 -9.52
N LEU A 134 19.26 26.59 -10.73
CA LEU A 134 19.70 26.00 -11.99
C LEU A 134 21.19 26.25 -12.32
N LYS A 135 21.83 27.24 -11.67
CA LYS A 135 23.25 27.53 -11.87
C LYS A 135 24.17 26.40 -11.44
N TYR A 136 23.72 25.53 -10.52
CA TYR A 136 24.51 24.39 -10.03
C TYR A 136 24.48 23.18 -10.95
N ILE A 137 23.58 23.17 -11.94
CA ILE A 137 23.53 22.10 -12.94
C ILE A 137 24.57 22.40 -14.01
N SER A 138 25.53 21.50 -14.20
CA SER A 138 26.60 21.62 -15.20
C SER A 138 26.50 20.61 -16.36
N SER A 139 25.64 19.59 -16.25
CA SER A 139 25.49 18.62 -17.33
C SER A 139 24.99 19.28 -18.61
N LYS A 140 25.71 19.07 -19.72
CA LYS A 140 25.37 19.66 -21.03
C LYS A 140 23.94 19.31 -21.43
N LYS A 141 23.52 18.05 -21.26
CA LYS A 141 22.20 17.57 -21.68
C LYS A 141 21.08 18.27 -20.90
N THR A 142 21.21 18.33 -19.57
CA THR A 142 20.25 19.06 -18.73
C THR A 142 20.30 20.59 -18.97
N ARG A 143 21.48 21.17 -19.23
CA ARG A 143 21.62 22.60 -19.60
C ARG A 143 20.89 22.93 -20.90
N ASP A 144 20.89 22.03 -21.87
CA ASP A 144 20.15 22.19 -23.13
C ASP A 144 18.62 22.18 -22.88
N ASN A 145 18.13 21.47 -21.86
CA ASN A 145 16.71 21.52 -21.46
C ASN A 145 16.37 22.80 -20.67
N ILE A 146 17.29 23.28 -19.84
CA ILE A 146 17.17 24.57 -19.15
C ILE A 146 17.08 25.72 -20.15
N SER A 147 17.97 25.76 -21.15
CA SER A 147 17.98 26.84 -22.16
C SER A 147 16.73 26.85 -23.03
N LYS A 148 16.08 25.70 -23.23
CA LYS A 148 14.77 25.58 -23.90
C LYS A 148 13.58 25.92 -23.01
N GLY A 149 13.79 26.16 -21.72
CA GLY A 149 12.73 26.49 -20.77
C GLY A 149 11.90 25.30 -20.28
N TYR A 150 12.35 24.06 -20.53
CA TYR A 150 11.66 22.84 -20.07
C TYR A 150 11.83 22.59 -18.57
N ILE A 151 12.89 23.12 -17.95
CA ILE A 151 13.15 23.03 -16.52
C ILE A 151 12.97 24.42 -15.91
N LYS A 152 12.04 24.55 -14.97
CA LYS A 152 11.77 25.80 -14.25
C LYS A 152 12.72 25.97 -13.06
N GLU A 153 13.10 27.22 -12.82
CA GLU A 153 13.81 27.64 -11.62
C GLU A 153 12.84 27.65 -10.44
N LEU A 154 13.23 27.02 -9.33
CA LEU A 154 12.43 26.91 -8.12
C LEU A 154 13.00 27.73 -6.96
N GLY A 155 14.00 28.59 -7.19
CA GLY A 155 14.59 29.43 -6.16
C GLY A 155 15.79 28.75 -5.50
N ASN A 156 15.81 28.67 -4.17
CA ASN A 156 16.92 28.04 -3.45
C ASN A 156 16.44 26.81 -2.67
N ASN A 157 17.35 25.88 -2.37
CA ASN A 157 16.99 24.67 -1.62
C ASN A 157 16.31 24.93 -0.27
N GLN A 158 16.66 26.04 0.40
CA GLN A 158 16.11 26.43 1.70
C GLN A 158 14.83 27.25 1.59
N ASP A 159 14.48 27.72 0.39
CA ASP A 159 13.33 28.58 0.12
C ASP A 159 12.83 28.30 -1.30
N ILE A 160 12.16 27.16 -1.44
CA ILE A 160 11.59 26.71 -2.71
C ILE A 160 10.36 27.56 -3.02
N ASN A 161 10.28 28.08 -4.24
CA ASN A 161 9.10 28.76 -4.74
C ASN A 161 7.94 27.75 -4.88
N THR A 162 7.09 27.73 -3.87
CA THR A 162 5.95 26.81 -3.77
C THR A 162 4.88 27.10 -4.82
N GLU A 163 4.71 28.35 -5.25
CA GLU A 163 3.74 28.72 -6.28
C GLU A 163 4.11 28.10 -7.62
N VAL A 164 5.37 28.25 -8.04
CA VAL A 164 5.89 27.62 -9.26
C VAL A 164 5.87 26.10 -9.15
N LEU A 165 6.22 25.55 -7.98
CA LEU A 165 6.17 24.10 -7.75
C LEU A 165 4.75 23.54 -7.93
N LEU A 166 3.72 24.23 -7.40
CA LEU A 166 2.33 23.84 -7.55
C LEU A 166 1.85 23.97 -9.00
N GLU A 167 2.27 25.02 -9.72
CA GLU A 167 1.95 25.20 -11.15
C GLU A 167 2.48 24.06 -12.01
N LEU A 168 3.69 23.56 -11.71
CA LEU A 168 4.30 22.46 -12.45
C LEU A 168 3.50 21.16 -12.32
N ALA A 169 2.76 20.99 -11.21
CA ALA A 169 2.09 19.77 -10.79
C ALA A 169 2.95 18.52 -11.03
N PRO A 170 4.17 18.48 -10.43
CA PRO A 170 5.10 17.38 -10.61
C PRO A 170 4.65 16.10 -9.90
#